data_AF-A0A6N2JNA3-F1
#
_entry.id   AF-A0A6N2JNA3-F1
#
_cell.length_a   1.000
_cell.length_b   1.000
_cell.length_c   1.000
_cell.angle_alpha   90.00
_cell.angle_beta   90.00
_cell.angle_gamma   90.00
#
_symmetry.space_group_name_H-M   'P 1'
#
loop_
_entity.id
_entity.type
_entity.pdbx_description
1 polymer ?
#
loop_
_entity_poly.entity_id
_entity_poly.type
_entity_poly.pdbx_seq_one_letter_code
_entity_poly.pdbx_strand_id
1 'polypeptide(L)'
;MDNYVNYRYRDFQNQSFQNEFPKGEEKKADFTGSRLKSCDFRGTNLAGADFSETAIGQDKQNFQKQIMQMSLHIILGLPLGLLSWFSGRLVLVGCGGEVANPYGWMTNPFVWMFAFATAAAMSQRKLFIIYMGLIGLMVIASIHYIAMTVIGIGVMVAAFIMSLCGLYLGYKKGAITVGMVWMAVGVSSAISAGYSWVKYREIHYAILFAILAIVPAILATKAFNLHFAKVKMSAMTSFYGADLENARFVNADLANCDFLGANLQGVDWHGATFKNCKFPKGFSMDVNEAIAKHSEINPEIEQLAVNS
;
A
#
# COMPACT_ATOMS: atom_id res chain seq x y z
N MET A 1 -3.60 7.00 -39.54
CA MET A 1 -4.34 6.40 -38.42
C MET A 1 -4.03 7.27 -37.24
N ASP A 2 -5.01 8.06 -36.79
CA ASP A 2 -4.80 9.01 -35.71
C ASP A 2 -4.45 8.24 -34.44
N ASN A 3 -3.28 8.54 -33.86
CA ASN A 3 -2.86 8.06 -32.53
C ASN A 3 -3.70 8.74 -31.44
N TYR A 4 -5.01 8.61 -31.53
CA TYR A 4 -5.98 9.22 -30.63
C TYR A 4 -6.68 8.14 -29.82
N VAL A 5 -6.59 8.22 -28.49
CA VAL A 5 -7.25 7.27 -27.61
C VAL A 5 -8.43 7.93 -26.90
N ASN A 6 -9.60 7.34 -27.10
CA ASN A 6 -10.85 7.83 -26.53
C ASN A 6 -11.12 7.17 -25.17
N TYR A 7 -11.07 8.00 -24.13
CA TYR A 7 -11.37 7.63 -22.75
C TYR A 7 -12.63 8.35 -22.21
N ARG A 8 -13.39 9.07 -23.03
CA ARG A 8 -14.49 9.93 -22.60
C ARG A 8 -15.54 9.21 -21.74
N TYR A 9 -16.09 9.93 -20.75
CA TYR A 9 -17.22 9.52 -19.90
C TYR A 9 -17.05 8.14 -19.26
N ARG A 10 -15.85 7.83 -18.76
CA ARG A 10 -15.54 6.57 -18.08
C ARG A 10 -14.92 6.80 -16.71
N ASP A 11 -14.95 5.76 -15.87
CA ASP A 11 -14.28 5.76 -14.58
C ASP A 11 -12.90 5.10 -14.68
N PHE A 12 -11.84 5.88 -14.41
CA PHE A 12 -10.46 5.40 -14.31
C PHE A 12 -9.88 5.61 -12.92
N GLN A 13 -10.72 5.75 -11.91
CA GLN A 13 -10.27 6.02 -10.56
C GLN A 13 -9.18 5.02 -10.09
N ASN A 14 -8.10 5.56 -9.52
CA ASN A 14 -6.92 4.82 -9.06
C ASN A 14 -6.11 4.09 -10.16
N GLN A 15 -6.26 4.45 -11.44
CA GLN A 15 -5.48 3.86 -12.53
C GLN A 15 -4.16 4.62 -12.76
N SER A 16 -3.19 3.91 -13.34
CA SER A 16 -1.88 4.44 -13.68
C SER A 16 -1.68 4.41 -15.18
N PHE A 17 -1.39 5.57 -15.76
CA PHE A 17 -1.21 5.78 -17.19
C PHE A 17 0.25 5.94 -17.60
N GLN A 18 1.21 5.81 -16.67
CA GLN A 18 2.65 5.98 -16.93
C GLN A 18 3.18 5.21 -18.14
N ASN A 19 2.69 3.99 -18.36
CA ASN A 19 3.13 3.13 -19.45
C ASN A 19 2.30 3.29 -20.73
N GLU A 20 1.16 3.99 -20.67
CA GLU A 20 0.25 4.15 -21.81
C GLU A 20 0.65 5.32 -22.71
N PHE A 21 1.41 6.27 -22.16
CA PHE A 21 1.81 7.51 -22.80
C PHE A 21 3.30 7.79 -22.56
N PRO A 22 4.19 6.99 -23.16
CA PRO A 22 5.63 7.17 -22.99
C PRO A 22 6.13 8.47 -23.63
N LYS A 23 7.23 9.02 -23.11
CA LYS A 23 7.87 10.22 -23.68
C LYS A 23 8.36 9.94 -25.10
N GLY A 24 8.07 10.85 -26.03
CA GLY A 24 8.51 10.77 -27.42
C GLY A 24 7.50 10.16 -28.40
N GLU A 25 6.40 9.59 -27.91
CA GLU A 25 5.28 9.19 -28.77
C GLU A 25 4.23 10.30 -28.85
N GLU A 26 3.88 10.73 -30.06
CA GLU A 26 2.74 11.63 -30.29
C GLU A 26 1.45 10.81 -30.23
N LYS A 27 0.93 10.65 -29.01
CA LYS A 27 -0.32 9.99 -28.72
C LYS A 27 -1.23 10.95 -27.96
N LYS A 28 -2.36 11.31 -28.57
CA LYS A 28 -3.35 12.22 -27.99
C LYS A 28 -4.42 11.41 -27.26
N ALA A 29 -4.93 11.97 -26.16
CA ALA A 29 -5.92 11.31 -25.32
C ALA A 29 -7.10 12.24 -25.06
N ASP A 30 -8.31 11.66 -25.07
CA ASP A 30 -9.53 12.36 -24.72
C ASP A 30 -10.13 11.76 -23.46
N PHE A 31 -9.98 12.47 -22.36
CA PHE A 31 -10.56 12.11 -21.09
C PHE A 31 -11.84 12.90 -20.79
N THR A 32 -12.40 13.64 -21.74
CA THR A 32 -13.54 14.55 -21.47
C THR A 32 -14.66 13.87 -20.68
N GLY A 33 -15.13 14.51 -19.61
CA GLY A 33 -16.23 14.00 -18.78
C GLY A 33 -15.91 12.75 -17.96
N SER A 34 -14.64 12.35 -17.88
CA SER A 34 -14.23 11.14 -17.16
C SER A 34 -13.93 11.38 -15.69
N ARG A 35 -14.06 10.32 -14.89
CA ARG A 35 -13.66 10.30 -13.49
C ARG A 35 -12.22 9.82 -13.39
N LEU A 36 -11.31 10.72 -13.00
CA LEU A 36 -9.86 10.50 -12.95
C LEU A 36 -9.30 10.68 -11.54
N LYS A 37 -10.13 10.51 -10.51
CA LYS A 37 -9.69 10.67 -9.12
C LYS A 37 -8.55 9.72 -8.78
N SER A 38 -7.54 10.22 -8.08
CA SER A 38 -6.41 9.41 -7.61
C SER A 38 -5.62 8.71 -8.72
N CYS A 39 -5.57 9.27 -9.94
CA CYS A 39 -4.83 8.69 -11.06
C CYS A 39 -3.33 9.03 -11.05
N ASP A 40 -2.53 8.25 -11.77
CA ASP A 40 -1.09 8.47 -11.90
C ASP A 40 -0.67 8.67 -13.35
N PHE A 41 -0.35 9.93 -13.66
CA PHE A 41 0.14 10.42 -14.94
C PHE A 41 1.60 10.88 -14.84
N ARG A 42 2.38 10.37 -13.88
CA ARG A 42 3.74 10.89 -13.68
C ARG A 42 4.64 10.54 -14.87
N GLY A 43 5.32 11.55 -15.40
CA GLY A 43 6.27 11.39 -16.50
C GLY A 43 5.67 11.05 -17.86
N THR A 44 4.34 11.08 -18.01
CA THR A 44 3.67 10.76 -19.29
C THR A 44 3.79 11.89 -20.31
N ASN A 45 3.70 11.56 -21.60
CA ASN A 45 3.47 12.54 -22.66
C ASN A 45 1.97 12.70 -22.91
N LEU A 46 1.40 13.81 -22.47
CA LEU A 46 -0.02 14.16 -22.60
C LEU A 46 -0.18 15.49 -23.34
N ALA A 47 0.77 15.84 -24.21
CA ALA A 47 0.70 17.03 -25.02
C ALA A 47 -0.58 17.03 -25.88
N GLY A 48 -1.38 18.09 -25.77
CA GLY A 48 -2.66 18.23 -26.46
C GLY A 48 -3.77 17.29 -25.98
N ALA A 49 -3.63 16.64 -24.83
CA ALA A 49 -4.70 15.82 -24.26
C ALA A 49 -5.87 16.68 -23.75
N ASP A 50 -7.09 16.17 -23.88
CA ASP A 50 -8.30 16.84 -23.44
C ASP A 50 -8.80 16.25 -22.11
N PHE A 51 -8.78 17.06 -21.06
CA PHE A 51 -9.28 16.77 -19.72
C PHE A 51 -10.48 17.65 -19.37
N SER A 52 -11.18 18.20 -20.36
CA SER A 52 -12.31 19.09 -20.11
C SER A 52 -13.43 18.37 -19.35
N GLU A 53 -14.09 19.07 -18.44
CA GLU A 53 -15.22 18.56 -17.65
C GLU A 53 -14.88 17.28 -16.85
N THR A 54 -13.61 17.07 -16.48
CA THR A 54 -13.20 15.88 -15.72
C THR A 54 -13.23 16.11 -14.21
N ALA A 55 -13.49 15.04 -13.46
CA ALA A 55 -13.31 15.02 -12.01
C ALA A 55 -11.96 14.36 -11.67
N ILE A 56 -10.91 15.17 -11.51
CA ILE A 56 -9.53 14.71 -11.29
C ILE A 56 -9.16 14.72 -9.79
N GLY A 57 -9.94 15.42 -8.97
CA GLY A 57 -9.62 15.62 -7.55
C GLY A 57 -9.51 14.37 -6.67
N GLN A 58 -9.24 14.58 -5.39
CA GLN A 58 -9.04 13.49 -4.42
C GLN A 58 -10.32 12.70 -4.10
N ASP A 59 -10.22 11.36 -4.06
CA ASP A 59 -11.23 10.53 -3.37
C ASP A 59 -11.05 10.60 -1.84
N LYS A 60 -11.83 11.48 -1.22
CA LYS A 60 -11.85 11.67 0.24
C LYS A 60 -12.18 10.38 1.00
N GLN A 61 -13.09 9.55 0.50
CA GLN A 61 -13.49 8.33 1.21
C GLN A 61 -12.36 7.30 1.21
N ASN A 62 -11.74 7.07 0.05
CA ASN A 62 -10.63 6.12 -0.05
C ASN A 62 -9.40 6.63 0.72
N PHE A 63 -9.09 7.93 0.63
CA PHE A 63 -8.00 8.51 1.41
C PHE A 63 -8.21 8.37 2.93
N GLN A 64 -9.41 8.68 3.42
CA GLN A 64 -9.76 8.46 4.84
C GLN A 64 -9.65 7.00 5.24
N LYS A 65 -10.11 6.06 4.39
CA LYS A 65 -9.95 4.61 4.65
C LYS A 65 -8.48 4.21 4.76
N GLN A 66 -7.61 4.69 3.86
CA GLN A 66 -6.17 4.41 3.90
C GLN A 66 -5.50 4.99 5.15
N ILE A 67 -5.82 6.24 5.52
CA ILE A 67 -5.30 6.86 6.76
C ILE A 67 -5.80 6.10 7.99
N MET A 68 -7.09 5.80 8.06
CA MET A 68 -7.68 5.07 9.18
C MET A 68 -7.04 3.70 9.35
N GLN A 69 -6.78 2.99 8.25
CA GLN A 69 -6.04 1.73 8.28
C GLN A 69 -4.62 1.93 8.84
N MET A 70 -3.89 2.95 8.38
CA MET A 70 -2.54 3.23 8.88
C MET A 70 -2.55 3.56 10.39
N SER A 71 -3.46 4.43 10.83
CA SER A 71 -3.64 4.80 12.24
C SER A 71 -4.01 3.59 13.09
N LEU A 72 -4.92 2.73 12.62
CA LEU A 72 -5.33 1.52 13.33
C LEU A 72 -4.14 0.58 13.57
N HIS A 73 -3.26 0.41 12.59
CA HIS A 73 -2.07 -0.44 12.72
C HIS A 73 -1.02 0.16 13.67
N ILE A 74 -0.87 1.48 13.70
CA ILE A 74 0.02 2.15 14.66
C ILE A 74 -0.55 2.01 16.07
N ILE A 75 -1.84 2.31 16.26
CA ILE A 75 -2.51 2.33 17.57
C ILE A 75 -2.67 0.94 18.16
N LEU A 76 -3.03 -0.07 17.35
CA LEU A 76 -3.21 -1.45 17.85
C LEU A 76 -1.94 -2.28 17.72
N GLY A 77 -1.19 -2.13 16.63
CA GLY A 77 -0.05 -2.99 16.31
C GLY A 77 1.17 -2.75 17.19
N LEU A 78 1.52 -1.51 17.51
CA LEU A 78 2.64 -1.21 18.42
C LEU A 78 2.39 -1.76 19.83
N PRO A 79 1.24 -1.48 20.50
CA PRO A 79 0.98 -2.02 21.82
C PRO A 79 0.87 -3.54 21.85
N LEU A 80 0.20 -4.16 20.87
CA LEU A 80 0.11 -5.63 20.79
C LEU A 80 1.48 -6.27 20.55
N GLY A 81 2.31 -5.66 19.70
CA GLY A 81 3.69 -6.10 19.48
C GLY A 81 4.55 -5.99 20.75
N LEU A 82 4.43 -4.87 21.48
CA LEU A 82 5.13 -4.67 22.75
C LEU A 82 4.65 -5.63 23.84
N LEU A 83 3.34 -5.86 23.96
CA LEU A 83 2.75 -6.83 24.89
C LEU A 83 3.21 -8.25 24.57
N SER A 84 3.23 -8.61 23.28
CA SER A 84 3.74 -9.89 22.77
C SER A 84 5.23 -10.09 23.05
N TRP A 85 6.03 -9.03 22.91
CA TRP A 85 7.45 -9.07 23.29
C TRP A 85 7.64 -9.19 24.81
N PHE A 86 6.82 -8.49 25.60
CA PHE A 86 6.89 -8.53 27.06
C PHE A 86 6.49 -9.91 27.60
N SER A 87 5.43 -10.52 27.06
CA SER A 87 5.03 -11.90 27.37
C SER A 87 6.05 -12.91 26.82
N GLY A 88 6.66 -12.62 25.67
CA GLY A 88 7.75 -13.41 25.09
C GLY A 88 9.04 -13.45 25.91
N ARG A 89 9.29 -12.48 26.80
CA ARG A 89 10.40 -12.57 27.77
C ARG A 89 10.27 -13.77 28.73
N LEU A 90 9.07 -14.33 28.90
CA LEU A 90 8.84 -15.58 29.64
C LEU A 90 9.07 -16.85 28.79
N VAL A 91 9.16 -16.74 27.47
CA VAL A 91 9.40 -17.85 26.54
C VAL A 91 10.63 -17.52 25.71
N LEU A 92 11.81 -17.70 26.32
CA LEU A 92 13.10 -17.52 25.66
C LEU A 92 13.23 -18.47 24.46
N VAL A 93 13.54 -17.91 23.31
CA VAL A 93 13.61 -18.61 22.03
C VAL A 93 15.02 -19.12 21.81
N GLY A 94 15.17 -20.45 21.75
CA GLY A 94 16.23 -21.13 21.00
C GLY A 94 17.67 -21.05 21.52
N CYS A 95 18.02 -20.09 22.38
CA CYS A 95 19.33 -20.02 23.03
C CYS A 95 19.11 -19.74 24.52
N GLY A 96 18.89 -20.79 25.32
CA GLY A 96 18.86 -20.65 26.78
C GLY A 96 17.96 -21.58 27.58
N GLY A 97 17.34 -22.60 26.99
CA GLY A 97 16.85 -23.75 27.77
C GLY A 97 17.95 -24.81 27.91
N GLU A 98 17.91 -25.62 28.97
CA GLU A 98 18.81 -26.78 29.17
C GLU A 98 18.72 -27.82 28.03
N VAL A 99 17.72 -27.70 27.15
CA VAL A 99 17.53 -28.54 25.96
C VAL A 99 17.24 -27.65 24.75
N ALA A 100 18.06 -27.72 23.71
CA ALA A 100 17.80 -27.07 22.43
C ALA A 100 16.54 -27.69 21.80
N ASN A 101 15.43 -26.96 21.80
CA ASN A 101 14.20 -27.41 21.15
C ASN A 101 14.07 -26.76 19.76
N PRO A 102 14.32 -27.50 18.66
CA PRO A 102 14.20 -26.99 17.29
C PRO A 102 12.77 -26.61 16.89
N TYR A 103 11.75 -26.93 17.71
CA TYR A 103 10.35 -26.54 17.52
C TYR A 103 9.92 -25.36 18.43
N GLY A 104 10.82 -24.82 19.26
CA GLY A 104 10.51 -23.71 20.18
C GLY A 104 10.10 -22.40 19.48
N TRP A 105 10.34 -22.29 18.17
CA TRP A 105 9.83 -21.18 17.36
C TRP A 105 8.32 -21.27 17.12
N MET A 106 7.69 -22.45 17.23
CA MET A 106 6.25 -22.65 17.02
C MET A 106 5.40 -22.24 18.23
N THR A 107 5.97 -22.24 19.43
CA THR A 107 5.34 -21.76 20.67
C THR A 107 5.61 -20.28 20.95
N ASN A 108 6.35 -19.63 20.06
CA ASN A 108 6.90 -18.31 20.27
C ASN A 108 6.00 -17.22 19.64
N PRO A 109 5.75 -16.10 20.33
CA PRO A 109 4.95 -14.97 19.85
C PRO A 109 5.24 -14.49 18.42
N PHE A 110 6.44 -14.74 17.89
CA PHE A 110 6.79 -14.43 16.50
C PHE A 110 5.99 -15.20 15.44
N VAL A 111 5.60 -16.46 15.69
CA VAL A 111 4.69 -17.21 14.79
C VAL A 111 3.29 -16.63 14.82
N TRP A 112 2.83 -16.20 15.99
CA TRP A 112 1.55 -15.51 16.13
C TRP A 112 1.58 -14.13 15.48
N MET A 113 2.72 -13.45 15.48
CA MET A 113 2.89 -12.17 14.79
C MET A 113 2.87 -12.33 13.26
N PHE A 114 3.51 -13.37 12.70
CA PHE A 114 3.31 -13.78 11.30
C PHE A 114 1.84 -14.09 11.03
N ALA A 115 1.16 -14.75 11.98
CA ALA A 115 -0.22 -15.14 11.84
C ALA A 115 -1.18 -13.95 11.83
N PHE A 116 -1.11 -13.07 12.84
CA PHE A 116 -1.92 -11.86 12.96
C PHE A 116 -1.72 -10.91 11.77
N ALA A 117 -0.50 -10.79 11.30
CA ALA A 117 -0.21 -9.91 10.19
C ALA A 117 -0.55 -10.51 8.82
N THR A 118 -0.54 -11.84 8.69
CA THR A 118 -1.19 -12.49 7.55
C THR A 118 -2.70 -12.28 7.60
N ALA A 119 -3.33 -12.46 8.76
CA ALA A 119 -4.75 -12.21 8.94
C ALA A 119 -5.13 -10.78 8.52
N ALA A 120 -4.33 -9.79 8.93
CA ALA A 120 -4.52 -8.40 8.57
C ALA A 120 -4.19 -8.08 7.09
N ALA A 121 -3.32 -8.87 6.43
CA ALA A 121 -3.03 -8.76 5.00
C ALA A 121 -4.15 -9.33 4.09
N MET A 122 -5.00 -10.20 4.61
CA MET A 122 -6.12 -10.78 3.87
C MET A 122 -7.29 -9.78 3.78
N SER A 123 -7.36 -9.02 2.69
CA SER A 123 -8.49 -8.11 2.42
C SER A 123 -9.82 -8.83 2.12
N GLN A 124 -9.82 -10.16 2.07
CA GLN A 124 -10.98 -10.99 1.71
C GLN A 124 -11.60 -11.55 3.00
N ARG A 125 -12.79 -11.02 3.36
CA ARG A 125 -13.51 -11.33 4.60
C ARG A 125 -13.70 -12.84 4.84
N LYS A 126 -13.89 -13.63 3.76
CA LYS A 126 -14.05 -15.10 3.84
C LYS A 126 -12.76 -15.82 4.24
N LEU A 127 -11.61 -15.48 3.64
CA LEU A 127 -10.32 -16.09 3.96
C LEU A 127 -9.88 -15.74 5.40
N PHE A 128 -10.15 -14.51 5.82
CA PHE A 128 -9.90 -14.06 7.20
C PHE A 128 -10.62 -14.92 8.25
N ILE A 129 -11.92 -15.20 8.05
CA ILE A 129 -12.71 -16.00 8.99
C ILE A 129 -12.19 -17.44 9.07
N ILE A 130 -11.86 -18.06 7.93
CA ILE A 130 -11.29 -19.42 7.88
C ILE A 130 -9.96 -19.47 8.66
N TYR A 131 -9.11 -18.46 8.48
CA TYR A 131 -7.84 -18.36 9.17
C TYR A 131 -7.98 -18.18 10.68
N MET A 132 -8.89 -17.30 11.12
CA MET A 132 -9.21 -17.13 12.55
C MET A 132 -9.77 -18.41 13.18
N GLY A 133 -10.57 -19.18 12.42
CA GLY A 133 -11.07 -20.48 12.85
C GLY A 133 -9.96 -21.51 13.06
N LEU A 134 -8.99 -21.58 12.14
CA LEU A 134 -7.84 -22.48 12.26
C LEU A 134 -6.90 -22.10 13.42
N ILE A 135 -6.69 -20.81 13.66
CA ILE A 135 -6.00 -20.33 14.87
C ILE A 135 -6.73 -20.77 16.13
N GLY A 136 -8.04 -20.57 16.20
CA GLY A 136 -8.85 -20.97 17.35
C GLY A 136 -8.74 -22.47 17.62
N LEU A 137 -8.81 -23.30 16.59
CA LEU A 137 -8.61 -24.75 16.70
C LEU A 137 -7.22 -25.11 17.21
N MET A 138 -6.20 -24.38 16.78
CA MET A 138 -4.81 -24.60 17.20
C MET A 138 -4.60 -24.23 18.69
N VAL A 139 -5.20 -23.13 19.15
CA VAL A 139 -5.20 -22.73 20.57
C VAL A 139 -5.92 -23.79 21.42
N ILE A 140 -7.10 -24.26 20.98
CA ILE A 140 -7.84 -25.32 21.68
C ILE A 140 -7.02 -26.63 21.75
N ALA A 141 -6.36 -27.00 20.65
CA ALA A 141 -5.48 -28.17 20.60
C ALA A 141 -4.29 -28.04 21.56
N SER A 142 -3.71 -26.84 21.69
CA SER A 142 -2.59 -26.60 22.61
C SER A 142 -2.96 -26.74 24.10
N ILE A 143 -4.25 -26.64 24.44
CA ILE A 143 -4.77 -26.89 25.80
C ILE A 143 -4.96 -28.40 26.06
N HIS A 144 -5.15 -29.22 25.02
CA HIS A 144 -5.39 -30.66 25.12
C HIS A 144 -4.23 -31.49 24.53
N TYR A 145 -3.33 -31.97 25.41
CA TYR A 145 -2.07 -32.66 25.07
C TYR A 145 -2.18 -33.79 24.03
N ILE A 146 -3.28 -34.56 24.00
CA ILE A 146 -3.47 -35.73 23.12
C ILE A 146 -3.88 -35.33 21.68
N ALA A 147 -4.50 -34.17 21.48
CA ALA A 147 -4.94 -33.70 20.16
C ALA A 147 -3.78 -33.15 19.30
N MET A 148 -2.63 -32.87 19.90
CA MET A 148 -1.51 -32.16 19.29
C MET A 148 -0.74 -32.95 18.23
N THR A 149 -0.71 -34.29 18.30
CA THR A 149 0.25 -35.09 17.51
C THR A 149 -0.15 -35.31 16.05
N VAL A 150 -1.44 -35.32 15.71
CA VAL A 150 -1.92 -35.55 14.32
C VAL A 150 -2.75 -34.38 13.79
N ILE A 151 -3.69 -33.86 14.59
CA ILE A 151 -4.51 -32.70 14.21
C ILE A 151 -3.66 -31.43 14.20
N GLY A 152 -2.72 -31.30 15.14
CA GLY A 152 -1.81 -30.17 15.22
C GLY A 152 -0.96 -29.97 13.97
N ILE A 153 -0.31 -31.03 13.46
CA ILE A 153 0.62 -30.91 12.31
C ILE A 153 -0.13 -30.48 11.04
N GLY A 154 -1.28 -31.12 10.74
CA GLY A 154 -2.09 -30.76 9.57
C GLY A 154 -2.61 -29.32 9.63
N VAL A 155 -3.10 -28.89 10.79
CA VAL A 155 -3.56 -27.51 11.01
C VAL A 155 -2.41 -26.51 10.91
N MET A 156 -1.23 -26.84 11.43
CA MET A 156 -0.04 -25.99 11.35
C MET A 156 0.46 -25.82 9.92
N VAL A 157 0.52 -26.90 9.14
CA VAL A 157 0.90 -26.83 7.72
C VAL A 157 -0.13 -26.01 6.93
N ALA A 158 -1.43 -26.20 7.17
CA ALA A 158 -2.48 -25.41 6.52
C ALA A 158 -2.40 -23.92 6.88
N ALA A 159 -2.21 -23.59 8.16
CA ALA A 159 -2.03 -22.23 8.64
C ALA A 159 -0.77 -21.58 8.05
N PHE A 160 0.32 -22.34 7.91
CA PHE A 160 1.57 -21.90 7.30
C PHE A 160 1.40 -21.59 5.80
N ILE A 161 0.77 -22.49 5.04
CA ILE A 161 0.51 -22.28 3.60
C ILE A 161 -0.39 -21.06 3.40
N MET A 162 -1.45 -20.91 4.19
CA MET A 162 -2.29 -19.72 4.15
C MET A 162 -1.55 -18.46 4.57
N SER A 163 -0.60 -18.56 5.50
CA SER A 163 0.27 -17.45 5.89
C SER A 163 1.14 -16.97 4.74
N LEU A 164 1.78 -17.89 4.02
CA LEU A 164 2.56 -17.57 2.82
C LEU A 164 1.69 -16.96 1.72
N CYS A 165 0.49 -17.51 1.50
CA CYS A 165 -0.46 -16.99 0.51
C CYS A 165 -0.94 -15.57 0.86
N GLY A 166 -1.33 -15.34 2.12
CA GLY A 166 -1.77 -14.01 2.57
C GLY A 166 -0.64 -12.98 2.53
N LEU A 167 0.60 -13.38 2.83
CA LEU A 167 1.78 -12.53 2.68
C LEU A 167 2.04 -12.16 1.22
N TYR A 168 1.96 -13.11 0.29
CA TYR A 168 2.08 -12.85 -1.15
C TYR A 168 0.99 -11.90 -1.66
N LEU A 169 -0.27 -12.16 -1.31
CA LEU A 169 -1.41 -11.33 -1.71
C LEU A 169 -1.35 -9.93 -1.09
N GLY A 170 -0.99 -9.83 0.19
CA GLY A 170 -0.80 -8.56 0.87
C GLY A 170 0.32 -7.74 0.25
N TYR A 171 1.43 -8.39 -0.11
CA TYR A 171 2.56 -7.75 -0.77
C TYR A 171 2.15 -7.21 -2.15
N LYS A 172 1.47 -8.02 -2.97
CA LYS A 172 0.96 -7.59 -4.28
C LYS A 172 -0.02 -6.41 -4.17
N LYS A 173 -0.77 -6.33 -3.08
CA LYS A 173 -1.73 -5.24 -2.80
C LYS A 173 -1.13 -4.01 -2.12
N GLY A 174 0.15 -4.05 -1.76
CA GLY A 174 0.83 -3.00 -0.99
C GLY A 174 0.27 -2.82 0.42
N ALA A 175 -0.10 -3.91 1.09
CA ALA A 175 -0.63 -3.85 2.46
C ALA A 175 0.49 -3.52 3.46
N ILE A 176 0.26 -2.49 4.31
CA ILE A 176 1.23 -2.06 5.33
C ILE A 176 1.60 -3.19 6.32
N THR A 177 0.65 -4.08 6.58
CA THR A 177 0.80 -5.23 7.47
C THR A 177 1.96 -6.13 7.07
N VAL A 178 2.17 -6.35 5.78
CA VAL A 178 3.27 -7.17 5.26
C VAL A 178 4.62 -6.52 5.56
N GLY A 179 4.72 -5.19 5.48
CA GLY A 179 5.91 -4.46 5.88
C GLY A 179 6.22 -4.63 7.36
N MET A 180 5.19 -4.57 8.22
CA MET A 180 5.32 -4.74 9.67
C MET A 180 5.77 -6.16 10.04
N VAL A 181 5.31 -7.21 9.33
CA VAL A 181 5.79 -8.59 9.53
C VAL A 181 7.29 -8.67 9.37
N TRP A 182 7.75 -8.30 8.18
CA TRP A 182 9.15 -8.47 7.83
C TRP A 182 10.04 -7.57 8.70
N MET A 183 9.56 -6.40 9.10
CA MET A 183 10.27 -5.57 10.07
C MET A 183 10.47 -6.31 11.40
N ALA A 184 9.41 -6.91 11.93
CA ALA A 184 9.50 -7.56 13.24
C ALA A 184 10.29 -8.89 13.20
N VAL A 185 10.29 -9.60 12.07
CA VAL A 185 11.19 -10.75 11.82
C VAL A 185 12.65 -10.32 11.76
N GLY A 186 12.93 -9.21 11.06
CA GLY A 186 14.27 -8.63 10.98
C GLY A 186 14.79 -8.20 12.35
N VAL A 187 13.95 -7.50 13.13
CA VAL A 187 14.27 -7.07 14.50
C VAL A 187 14.53 -8.28 15.42
N SER A 188 13.68 -9.32 15.34
CA SER A 188 13.87 -10.56 16.12
C SER A 188 15.20 -11.24 15.82
N SER A 189 15.53 -11.35 14.53
CA SER A 189 16.76 -11.97 14.06
C SER A 189 17.98 -11.16 14.52
N ALA A 190 17.93 -9.82 14.44
CA ALA A 190 19.00 -8.95 14.92
C ALA A 190 19.22 -9.07 16.45
N ILE A 191 18.14 -9.13 17.24
CA ILE A 191 18.24 -9.32 18.70
C ILE A 191 18.84 -10.70 19.01
N SER A 192 18.39 -11.75 18.32
CA SER A 192 18.90 -13.12 18.49
C SER A 192 20.40 -13.22 18.15
N ALA A 193 20.83 -12.52 17.09
CA ALA A 193 22.24 -12.43 16.73
C ALA A 193 23.09 -11.80 17.85
N GLY A 194 22.64 -10.65 18.37
CA GLY A 194 23.33 -9.96 19.47
C GLY A 194 23.37 -10.78 20.76
N TYR A 195 22.27 -11.45 21.08
CA TYR A 195 22.18 -12.30 22.28
C TYR A 195 23.10 -13.52 22.20
N SER A 196 23.11 -14.20 21.06
CA SER A 196 23.99 -15.35 20.81
C SER A 196 25.48 -14.95 20.95
N TRP A 197 25.86 -13.79 20.39
CA TRP A 197 27.21 -13.26 20.52
C TRP A 197 27.59 -12.93 21.97
N VAL A 198 26.76 -12.14 22.66
CA VAL A 198 27.12 -11.60 24.00
C VAL A 198 27.06 -12.67 25.08
N LYS A 199 26.06 -13.56 25.05
CA LYS A 199 25.83 -14.52 26.14
C LYS A 199 26.50 -15.88 25.92
N TYR A 200 26.41 -16.42 24.70
CA TYR A 200 26.89 -17.77 24.40
C TYR A 200 28.25 -17.79 23.69
N ARG A 201 28.71 -16.62 23.18
CA ARG A 201 29.92 -16.49 22.35
C ARG A 201 29.90 -17.38 21.11
N GLU A 202 28.72 -17.73 20.61
CA GLU A 202 28.53 -18.59 19.44
C GLU A 202 28.48 -17.75 18.16
N ILE A 203 29.66 -17.49 17.59
CA ILE A 203 29.81 -16.63 16.40
C ILE A 203 29.01 -17.10 15.18
N HIS A 204 28.85 -18.42 15.02
CA HIS A 204 28.19 -19.01 13.87
C HIS A 204 26.68 -18.71 13.84
N TYR A 205 26.00 -18.77 14.99
CA TYR A 205 24.59 -18.38 15.08
C TYR A 205 24.41 -16.86 14.98
N ALA A 206 25.33 -16.07 15.53
CA ALA A 206 25.32 -14.63 15.36
C ALA A 206 25.37 -14.22 13.87
N ILE A 207 26.26 -14.85 13.09
CA ILE A 207 26.37 -14.62 11.64
C ILE A 207 25.09 -15.07 10.91
N LEU A 208 24.58 -16.28 11.23
CA LEU A 208 23.35 -16.80 10.63
C LEU A 208 22.18 -15.84 10.82
N PHE A 209 21.94 -15.40 12.06
CA PHE A 209 20.82 -14.51 12.38
C PHE A 209 21.02 -13.10 11.82
N ALA A 210 22.26 -12.61 11.72
CA ALA A 210 22.54 -11.34 11.04
C ALA A 210 22.18 -11.40 9.55
N ILE A 211 22.54 -12.49 8.85
CA ILE A 211 22.16 -12.71 7.45
C ILE A 211 20.63 -12.80 7.32
N LEU A 212 19.99 -13.55 8.22
CA LEU A 212 18.53 -13.69 8.26
C LEU A 212 17.79 -12.38 8.57
N ALA A 213 18.43 -11.37 9.16
CA ALA A 213 17.83 -10.06 9.40
C ALA A 213 17.77 -9.17 8.15
N ILE A 214 18.69 -9.35 7.20
CA ILE A 214 18.83 -8.51 6.01
C ILE A 214 17.65 -8.69 5.05
N VAL A 215 17.28 -9.93 4.75
CA VAL A 215 16.19 -10.23 3.81
C VAL A 215 14.85 -9.63 4.27
N PRO A 216 14.40 -9.82 5.53
CA PRO A 216 13.26 -9.14 6.10
C PRO A 216 13.35 -7.61 6.03
N ALA A 217 14.50 -7.01 6.32
CA ALA A 217 14.63 -5.55 6.25
C ALA A 217 14.38 -5.00 4.83
N ILE A 218 14.89 -5.70 3.80
CA ILE A 218 14.66 -5.34 2.39
C ILE A 218 13.18 -5.49 2.02
N LEU A 219 12.58 -6.62 2.38
CA LEU A 219 11.17 -6.90 2.08
C LEU A 219 10.21 -5.93 2.80
N ALA A 220 10.53 -5.60 4.05
CA ALA A 220 9.80 -4.59 4.83
C ALA A 220 9.84 -3.23 4.12
N THR A 221 11.05 -2.76 3.79
CA THR A 221 11.26 -1.47 3.11
C THR A 221 10.47 -1.40 1.80
N LYS A 222 10.52 -2.45 0.98
CA LYS A 222 9.79 -2.50 -0.28
C LYS A 222 8.28 -2.50 -0.08
N ALA A 223 7.76 -3.22 0.91
CA ALA A 223 6.34 -3.22 1.24
C ALA A 223 5.85 -1.85 1.76
N PHE A 224 6.62 -1.19 2.62
CA PHE A 224 6.31 0.17 3.07
C PHE A 224 6.32 1.16 1.92
N ASN A 225 7.32 1.12 1.05
CA ASN A 225 7.40 1.99 -0.12
C ASN A 225 6.18 1.81 -1.03
N LEU A 226 5.75 0.57 -1.26
CA LEU A 226 4.56 0.27 -2.05
C LEU A 226 3.28 0.80 -1.39
N HIS A 227 3.14 0.61 -0.07
CA HIS A 227 2.00 1.15 0.69
C HIS A 227 1.96 2.69 0.63
N PHE A 228 3.09 3.36 0.90
CA PHE A 228 3.17 4.82 0.84
C PHE A 228 2.90 5.35 -0.57
N ALA A 229 3.35 4.66 -1.61
CA ALA A 229 3.00 5.00 -2.99
C ALA A 229 1.48 4.94 -3.21
N LYS A 230 0.83 3.88 -2.71
CA LYS A 230 -0.64 3.73 -2.80
C LYS A 230 -1.40 4.80 -2.01
N VAL A 231 -0.96 5.13 -0.80
CA VAL A 231 -1.53 6.22 0.00
C VAL A 231 -1.33 7.57 -0.70
N LYS A 232 -0.17 7.79 -1.32
CA LYS A 232 0.10 9.00 -2.09
C LYS A 232 -0.83 9.10 -3.31
N MET A 233 -1.03 8.00 -4.04
CA MET A 233 -1.97 7.94 -5.16
C MET A 233 -3.42 8.16 -4.70
N SER A 234 -3.84 7.56 -3.59
CA SER A 234 -5.19 7.81 -3.05
C SER A 234 -5.37 9.25 -2.57
N ALA A 235 -4.29 9.94 -2.21
CA ALA A 235 -4.32 11.32 -1.75
C ALA A 235 -4.60 12.32 -2.88
N MET A 236 -4.13 12.05 -4.09
CA MET A 236 -4.23 13.00 -5.21
C MET A 236 -3.90 12.37 -6.54
N THR A 237 -4.42 12.97 -7.61
CA THR A 237 -3.96 12.70 -8.96
C THR A 237 -2.64 13.43 -9.22
N SER A 238 -1.67 12.70 -9.77
CA SER A 238 -0.31 13.22 -9.98
C SER A 238 0.06 13.30 -11.45
N PHE A 239 0.39 14.51 -11.89
CA PHE A 239 0.99 14.84 -13.18
C PHE A 239 2.47 15.19 -13.03
N TYR A 240 3.13 14.71 -11.97
CA TYR A 240 4.53 15.07 -11.69
C TYR A 240 5.43 14.72 -12.89
N GLY A 241 6.12 15.73 -13.44
CA GLY A 241 7.03 15.53 -14.58
C GLY A 241 6.37 15.18 -15.91
N ALA A 242 5.04 15.26 -16.00
CA ALA A 242 4.28 15.00 -17.22
C ALA A 242 4.46 16.15 -18.23
N ASP A 243 4.42 15.82 -19.51
CA ASP A 243 4.30 16.83 -20.56
C ASP A 243 2.81 17.10 -20.81
N LEU A 244 2.35 18.32 -20.51
CA LEU A 244 0.96 18.75 -20.71
C LEU A 244 0.91 19.92 -21.70
N GLU A 245 1.91 20.07 -22.57
CA GLU A 245 1.92 21.16 -23.54
C GLU A 245 0.61 21.22 -24.35
N ASN A 246 -0.05 22.37 -24.39
CA ASN A 246 -1.34 22.57 -25.08
C ASN A 246 -2.48 21.64 -24.61
N ALA A 247 -2.37 21.02 -23.43
CA ALA A 247 -3.46 20.25 -22.86
C ALA A 247 -4.65 21.15 -22.46
N ARG A 248 -5.84 20.57 -22.35
CA ARG A 248 -7.07 21.31 -22.03
C ARG A 248 -7.66 20.80 -20.73
N PHE A 249 -7.91 21.68 -19.77
CA PHE A 249 -8.55 21.39 -18.48
C PHE A 249 -9.82 22.23 -18.29
N VAL A 250 -10.53 22.54 -19.38
CA VAL A 250 -11.69 23.44 -19.35
C VAL A 250 -12.77 22.89 -18.43
N ASN A 251 -13.25 23.68 -17.47
CA ASN A 251 -14.23 23.26 -16.47
C ASN A 251 -13.86 22.01 -15.64
N ALA A 252 -12.57 21.66 -15.52
CA ALA A 252 -12.12 20.50 -14.77
C ALA A 252 -12.03 20.78 -13.25
N ASP A 253 -12.33 19.77 -12.42
CA ASP A 253 -12.05 19.80 -10.98
C ASP A 253 -10.66 19.21 -10.70
N LEU A 254 -9.70 20.09 -10.42
CA LEU A 254 -8.31 19.75 -10.17
C LEU A 254 -7.94 19.74 -8.68
N ALA A 255 -8.91 19.74 -7.77
CA ALA A 255 -8.64 19.83 -6.33
C ALA A 255 -7.63 18.77 -5.83
N ASN A 256 -6.55 19.25 -5.22
CA ASN A 256 -5.41 18.51 -4.67
C ASN A 256 -4.47 17.89 -5.73
N CYS A 257 -4.48 18.31 -6.99
CA CYS A 257 -3.57 17.76 -7.99
C CYS A 257 -2.10 18.19 -7.81
N ASP A 258 -1.18 17.31 -8.23
CA ASP A 258 0.27 17.56 -8.21
C ASP A 258 0.81 17.74 -9.64
N PHE A 259 1.10 19.00 -10.01
CA PHE A 259 1.71 19.38 -11.30
C PHE A 259 3.21 19.71 -11.18
N LEU A 260 3.87 19.33 -10.08
CA LEU A 260 5.28 19.65 -9.90
C LEU A 260 6.15 19.07 -11.02
N GLY A 261 6.97 19.93 -11.64
CA GLY A 261 7.85 19.54 -12.75
C GLY A 261 7.13 19.22 -14.06
N ALA A 262 5.81 19.39 -14.14
CA ALA A 262 5.08 19.24 -15.39
C ALA A 262 5.36 20.40 -16.35
N ASN A 263 5.34 20.13 -17.66
CA ASN A 263 5.33 21.17 -18.68
C ASN A 263 3.88 21.67 -18.84
N LEU A 264 3.61 22.91 -18.43
CA LEU A 264 2.28 23.52 -18.46
C LEU A 264 2.15 24.61 -19.52
N GLN A 265 3.05 24.63 -20.51
CA GLN A 265 3.04 25.63 -21.58
C GLN A 265 1.79 25.49 -22.46
N GLY A 266 1.09 26.60 -22.69
CA GLY A 266 -0.07 26.64 -23.57
C GLY A 266 -1.31 25.89 -23.04
N VAL A 267 -1.31 25.47 -21.77
CA VAL A 267 -2.46 24.77 -21.18
C VAL A 267 -3.66 25.71 -21.10
N ASP A 268 -4.80 25.23 -21.58
CA ASP A 268 -6.09 25.90 -21.43
C ASP A 268 -6.73 25.49 -20.10
N TRP A 269 -6.95 26.48 -19.24
CA TRP A 269 -7.48 26.28 -17.89
C TRP A 269 -8.85 26.94 -17.69
N HIS A 270 -9.53 27.34 -18.76
CA HIS A 270 -10.74 28.14 -18.65
C HIS A 270 -11.80 27.46 -17.76
N GLY A 271 -12.19 28.12 -16.66
CA GLY A 271 -13.18 27.58 -15.72
C GLY A 271 -12.71 26.37 -14.89
N ALA A 272 -11.43 26.02 -14.91
CA ALA A 272 -10.88 24.97 -14.04
C ALA A 272 -10.89 25.41 -12.56
N THR A 273 -10.89 24.44 -11.64
CA THR A 273 -10.88 24.77 -10.21
C THR A 273 -9.62 24.24 -9.53
N PHE A 274 -8.90 25.14 -8.86
CA PHE A 274 -7.62 24.86 -8.23
C PHE A 274 -7.73 25.03 -6.72
N LYS A 275 -7.95 23.93 -6.02
CA LYS A 275 -7.88 23.91 -4.56
C LYS A 275 -6.71 23.05 -4.13
N ASN A 276 -5.81 23.56 -3.29
CA ASN A 276 -4.66 22.81 -2.76
C ASN A 276 -3.78 22.14 -3.84
N CYS A 277 -3.70 22.70 -5.05
CA CYS A 277 -2.86 22.17 -6.12
C CYS A 277 -1.39 22.55 -5.90
N LYS A 278 -0.48 21.73 -6.41
CA LYS A 278 0.96 22.04 -6.43
C LYS A 278 1.41 22.36 -7.84
N PHE A 279 2.05 23.50 -8.02
CA PHE A 279 2.53 23.96 -9.33
C PHE A 279 4.06 24.07 -9.37
N PRO A 280 4.68 24.03 -10.57
CA PRO A 280 6.10 24.30 -10.75
C PRO A 280 6.52 25.66 -10.17
N LYS A 281 7.77 25.76 -9.73
CA LYS A 281 8.32 27.05 -9.26
C LYS A 281 8.29 28.06 -10.41
N GLY A 282 7.84 29.28 -10.12
CA GLY A 282 7.76 30.35 -11.12
C GLY A 282 6.56 30.25 -12.06
N PHE A 283 5.69 29.24 -11.90
CA PHE A 283 4.41 29.21 -12.60
C PHE A 283 3.53 30.35 -12.10
N SER A 284 3.06 31.18 -13.03
CA SER A 284 2.07 32.22 -12.80
C SER A 284 0.92 31.96 -13.76
N MET A 285 -0.29 32.10 -13.25
CA MET A 285 -1.52 31.88 -13.99
C MET A 285 -2.38 33.13 -13.88
N ASP A 286 -3.06 33.52 -14.96
CA ASP A 286 -4.11 34.53 -14.84
C ASP A 286 -5.30 33.93 -14.08
N VAL A 287 -5.39 34.30 -12.81
CA VAL A 287 -6.37 33.78 -11.86
C VAL A 287 -7.81 34.13 -12.28
N ASN A 288 -8.00 35.15 -13.12
CA ASN A 288 -9.33 35.58 -13.56
C ASN A 288 -9.90 34.69 -14.68
N GLU A 289 -9.05 34.08 -15.51
CA GLU A 289 -9.48 33.11 -16.53
C GLU A 289 -9.60 31.69 -15.94
N ALA A 290 -8.85 31.43 -14.88
CA ALA A 290 -8.78 30.17 -14.17
C ALA A 290 -10.11 29.79 -13.48
N ILE A 291 -10.62 30.67 -12.61
CA ILE A 291 -11.55 30.27 -11.54
C ILE A 291 -13.00 30.17 -12.05
N ALA A 292 -13.58 28.97 -12.07
CA ALA A 292 -15.03 28.82 -12.17
C ALA A 292 -15.75 29.42 -10.94
N LYS A 293 -16.79 30.23 -11.20
CA LYS A 293 -17.62 30.89 -10.17
C LYS A 293 -18.43 29.91 -9.30
N HIS A 294 -18.68 28.69 -9.78
CA HIS A 294 -19.36 27.62 -9.04
C HIS A 294 -18.67 26.28 -9.32
N SER A 295 -18.03 25.69 -8.31
CA SER A 295 -17.31 24.41 -8.42
C SER A 295 -18.19 23.25 -7.94
N GLU A 296 -19.37 23.09 -8.51
CA GLU A 296 -20.16 21.87 -8.27
C GLU A 296 -19.66 20.80 -9.24
N ILE A 297 -19.07 19.73 -8.69
CA ILE A 297 -18.71 18.53 -9.44
C ILE A 297 -19.95 18.13 -10.23
N ASN A 298 -19.83 18.00 -11.56
CA ASN A 298 -20.94 17.54 -12.38
C ASN A 298 -21.45 16.20 -11.80
N PRO A 299 -22.69 16.14 -11.27
CA PRO A 299 -23.19 14.96 -10.59
C PRO A 299 -23.26 13.73 -11.51
N GLU A 300 -23.31 13.93 -12.83
CA GLU A 300 -23.25 12.85 -13.82
C GLU A 300 -21.92 12.08 -13.79
N ILE A 301 -20.80 12.76 -13.48
CA ILE A 301 -19.48 12.11 -13.36
C ILE A 301 -19.43 11.20 -12.14
N GLU A 302 -20.13 11.55 -11.05
CA GLU A 302 -20.22 10.69 -9.87
C GLU A 302 -21.06 9.43 -10.15
N GLN A 303 -22.05 9.51 -11.03
CA GLN A 303 -22.85 8.34 -11.44
C GLN A 303 -22.03 7.30 -12.23
N LEU A 304 -20.95 7.71 -12.89
CA LEU A 304 -20.06 6.77 -13.60
C LEU A 304 -19.49 5.68 -12.69
N ALA A 305 -19.28 5.98 -11.40
CA ALA A 305 -18.75 5.00 -10.43
C ALA A 305 -19.75 3.88 -10.07
N VAL A 306 -21.05 4.06 -10.38
CA VAL A 306 -22.09 3.06 -10.12
C VAL A 306 -22.25 2.11 -11.31
N ASN A 307 -21.87 2.57 -12.51
CA ASN A 307 -22.09 1.86 -13.78
C ASN A 307 -20.86 1.11 -14.31
N SER A 308 -19.71 1.22 -13.62
CA SER A 308 -18.42 0.56 -13.94
C SER A 308 -18.17 -0.68 -13.11
#